data_AF-A0A553N698-F1
#
_entry.id   AF-A0A553N698-F1
#
_cell.length_a   1.000
_cell.length_b   1.000
_cell.length_c   1.000
_cell.angle_alpha   90.00
_cell.angle_beta   90.00
_cell.angle_gamma   90.00
#
_symmetry.space_group_name_H-M   'P 1'
#
loop_
_entity.id
_entity.type
_entity.pdbx_description
1 polymer ?
#
loop_
_entity_poly.entity_id
_entity_poly.type
_entity_poly.pdbx_seq_one_letter_code
_entity_poly.pdbx_strand_id
1 'polypeptide(L)'
;MGAMDILASLSENPYFGAGFGLFGVGAAASIGRKSFQSMVLLFKRHYVTTLEIPVNDRSYQWILHWITIRGATKTQHLSVRTAFNELDSGRVKSRYKLIPSLGTHVFRHESSGTWIKIDRTRDQHQTDIIGGVPWETVTLTTIGKRRQLFLDILEEARLEAGKEHAGKMITYTCASGDWRQFGEAKTNRPLTSVILDKNVAESIVQDVQEFLKSSDWYQDRGIPYRRGYLLYGPPGCGKTSFIMALAGHLDHSLCILNLSDSTLTDDRLAQRLADIPQDSIVLLEDIDAAFVSRENARNSQESTETAFQGLSRLTFSGLLNALDGATSSEGRILFMTTNYRNRLDEALIRPGRIDVEQLIDWCTEHQIRALFKNFYPEANPTQQAQFVEGLLNPSETNRSTSPAKIQSFLMLHKSGPKEALENLHEWNKSMRATDSPQGK
;
A
#
# COMPACT_ATOMS: atom_id res chain seq x y z
N MET A 1 85.50 1.83 17.24
CA MET A 1 84.88 2.88 18.07
C MET A 1 83.39 2.81 17.82
N GLY A 2 82.66 2.29 18.81
CA GLY A 2 81.24 2.00 18.67
C GLY A 2 80.41 3.27 18.71
N ALA A 3 79.17 3.23 18.19
CA ALA A 3 78.23 4.34 18.27
C ALA A 3 78.06 4.89 19.71
N MET A 4 78.28 4.03 20.71
CA MET A 4 78.29 4.39 22.14
C MET A 4 79.46 5.30 22.55
N ASP A 5 80.65 5.14 21.97
CA ASP A 5 81.81 6.01 22.27
C ASP A 5 81.64 7.42 21.68
N ILE A 6 81.04 7.51 20.49
CA ILE A 6 80.74 8.78 19.81
C ILE A 6 79.60 9.51 20.53
N LEU A 7 78.59 8.78 21.02
CA LEU A 7 77.52 9.32 21.86
C LEU A 7 78.05 9.84 23.20
N ALA A 8 79.01 9.15 23.82
CA ALA A 8 79.64 9.58 25.05
C ALA A 8 80.44 10.88 24.86
N SER A 9 81.27 10.99 23.82
CA SER A 9 82.06 12.20 23.56
C SER A 9 81.22 13.42 23.14
N LEU A 10 80.04 13.19 22.53
CA LEU A 10 79.11 14.27 22.17
C LEU A 10 78.27 14.76 23.36
N SER A 11 78.09 13.92 24.39
CA SER A 11 77.32 14.27 25.59
C SER A 11 78.07 15.20 26.56
N GLU A 12 79.41 15.24 26.48
CA GLU A 12 80.26 16.14 27.28
C GLU A 12 80.29 17.59 26.77
N ASN A 13 79.74 17.87 25.58
CA ASN A 13 79.71 19.23 25.02
C ASN A 13 78.40 19.97 25.38
N PRO A 14 78.46 21.08 26.15
CA PRO A 14 77.28 21.81 26.61
C PRO A 14 76.35 22.29 25.50
N TYR A 15 76.89 22.58 24.31
CA TYR A 15 76.12 23.05 23.15
C TYR A 15 75.39 21.90 22.43
N PHE A 16 75.91 20.68 22.49
CA PHE A 16 75.25 19.49 21.91
C PHE A 16 74.20 18.88 22.83
N GLY A 17 74.34 19.04 24.16
CA GLY A 17 73.33 18.60 25.14
C GLY A 17 71.94 19.21 24.90
N ALA A 18 71.87 20.47 24.44
CA ALA A 18 70.62 21.12 24.07
C ALA A 18 69.97 20.49 22.81
N GLY A 19 70.78 20.07 21.83
CA GLY A 19 70.31 19.40 20.61
C GLY A 19 69.80 17.98 20.87
N PHE A 20 70.50 17.21 21.73
CA PHE A 20 70.04 15.89 22.20
C PHE A 20 68.78 15.99 23.06
N GLY A 21 68.67 17.02 23.90
CA GLY A 21 67.46 17.32 24.66
C GLY A 21 66.26 17.59 23.76
N LEU A 22 66.42 18.42 22.73
CA LEU A 22 65.38 18.71 21.75
C LEU A 22 64.97 17.46 20.94
N PHE A 23 65.94 16.64 20.54
CA PHE A 23 65.69 15.37 19.86
C PHE A 23 64.93 14.39 20.76
N GLY A 24 65.32 14.26 22.03
CA GLY A 24 64.65 13.42 23.01
C GLY A 24 63.20 13.85 23.26
N VAL A 25 62.96 15.15 23.42
CA VAL A 25 61.60 15.72 23.55
C VAL A 25 60.79 15.49 22.27
N GLY A 26 61.40 15.66 21.09
CA GLY A 26 60.74 15.39 19.80
C GLY A 26 60.38 13.92 19.60
N ALA A 27 61.28 13.01 19.97
CA ALA A 27 61.04 11.57 19.93
C ALA A 27 59.93 11.16 20.90
N ALA A 28 59.95 11.67 22.13
CA ALA A 28 58.91 11.44 23.14
C ALA A 28 57.55 11.98 22.67
N ALA A 29 57.49 13.18 22.11
CA ALA A 29 56.27 13.77 21.56
C ALA A 29 55.71 12.95 20.38
N SER A 30 56.57 12.45 19.50
CA SER A 30 56.19 11.60 18.37
C SER A 30 55.63 10.25 18.84
N ILE A 31 56.31 9.61 19.81
CA ILE A 31 55.84 8.36 20.43
C ILE A 31 54.51 8.58 21.16
N GLY A 32 54.38 9.67 21.90
CA GLY A 32 53.15 10.06 22.58
C GLY A 32 51.99 10.23 21.59
N ARG A 33 52.21 10.93 20.47
CA ARG A 33 51.21 11.10 19.41
C ARG A 33 50.78 9.76 18.79
N LYS A 34 51.73 8.88 18.44
CA LYS A 34 51.41 7.55 17.89
C LYS A 34 50.67 6.66 18.89
N SER A 35 51.06 6.70 20.15
CA SER A 35 50.43 5.95 21.23
C SER A 35 48.99 6.41 21.46
N PHE A 36 48.76 7.74 21.47
CA PHE A 36 47.42 8.31 21.57
C PHE A 36 46.54 7.93 20.37
N GLN A 37 47.06 8.02 19.14
CA GLN A 37 46.32 7.59 17.94
C GLN A 37 45.93 6.10 18.00
N SER A 38 46.86 5.24 18.46
CA SER A 38 46.62 3.81 18.63
C SER A 38 45.59 3.53 19.72
N MET A 39 45.66 4.25 20.84
CA MET A 39 44.68 4.16 21.92
C MET A 39 43.28 4.58 21.47
N VAL A 40 43.16 5.67 20.70
CA VAL A 40 41.87 6.11 20.12
C VAL A 40 41.31 5.06 19.15
N LEU A 41 42.17 4.44 18.33
CA LEU A 41 41.77 3.34 17.44
C LEU A 41 41.27 2.12 18.22
N LEU A 42 42.00 1.69 19.25
CA LEU A 42 41.59 0.58 20.12
C LEU A 42 40.28 0.88 20.84
N PHE A 43 40.09 2.12 21.30
CA PHE A 43 38.84 2.57 21.92
C PHE A 43 37.68 2.47 20.93
N LYS A 44 37.82 3.03 19.72
CA LYS A 44 36.81 2.91 18.67
C LYS A 44 36.50 1.45 18.34
N ARG A 45 37.51 0.59 18.27
CA ARG A 45 37.31 -0.83 17.94
C ARG A 45 36.57 -1.63 19.03
N HIS A 46 36.74 -1.29 20.30
CA HIS A 46 36.21 -2.11 21.42
C HIS A 46 34.98 -1.52 22.11
N TYR A 47 34.79 -0.19 22.03
CA TYR A 47 33.76 0.53 22.79
C TYR A 47 32.80 1.33 21.92
N VAL A 48 32.97 1.34 20.60
CA VAL A 48 32.06 2.01 19.67
C VAL A 48 31.44 0.96 18.76
N THR A 49 30.13 1.05 18.56
CA THR A 49 29.42 0.24 17.59
C THR A 49 28.93 1.13 16.45
N THR A 50 29.10 0.65 15.22
CA THR A 50 28.70 1.33 13.99
C THR A 50 27.73 0.47 13.20
N LEU A 51 26.71 1.08 12.61
CA LEU A 51 25.81 0.49 11.63
C LEU A 51 25.92 1.29 10.33
N GLU A 52 26.18 0.62 9.22
CA GLU A 52 26.24 1.22 7.89
C GLU A 52 25.02 0.81 7.07
N ILE A 53 24.37 1.80 6.47
CA ILE A 53 23.18 1.62 5.64
C ILE A 53 23.46 2.22 4.26
N PRO A 54 23.70 1.40 3.24
CA PRO A 54 23.94 1.85 1.87
C PRO A 54 22.63 2.32 1.20
N VAL A 55 22.75 3.17 0.17
CA VAL A 55 21.61 3.73 -0.57
C VAL A 55 20.74 2.69 -1.29
N ASN A 56 21.31 1.52 -1.63
CA ASN A 56 20.59 0.42 -2.28
C ASN A 56 19.67 -0.36 -1.32
N ASP A 57 19.83 -0.18 -0.01
CA ASP A 57 18.97 -0.80 0.99
C ASP A 57 17.66 -0.03 1.15
N ARG A 58 16.53 -0.74 1.27
CA ARG A 58 15.21 -0.12 1.44
C ARG A 58 15.13 0.76 2.70
N SER A 59 15.85 0.39 3.76
CA SER A 59 15.86 1.12 5.03
C SER A 59 16.56 2.48 4.95
N TYR A 60 17.36 2.75 3.91
CA TYR A 60 18.04 4.04 3.72
C TYR A 60 17.03 5.20 3.72
N GLN A 61 15.94 5.07 2.94
CA GLN A 61 14.92 6.11 2.85
C GLN A 61 14.15 6.27 4.16
N TRP A 62 13.89 5.17 4.87
CA TRP A 62 13.20 5.20 6.17
C TRP A 62 14.03 5.91 7.22
N ILE A 63 15.31 5.57 7.31
CA ILE A 63 16.25 6.20 8.25
C ILE A 63 16.43 7.66 7.92
N LEU A 64 16.61 8.03 6.65
CA LEU A 64 16.69 9.44 6.27
C LEU A 64 15.44 10.21 6.67
N HIS A 65 14.26 9.63 6.49
CA HIS A 65 13.00 10.23 6.94
C HIS A 65 12.92 10.38 8.46
N TRP A 66 13.31 9.35 9.21
CA TRP A 66 13.35 9.36 10.67
C TRP A 66 14.33 10.41 11.20
N ILE A 67 15.53 10.52 10.62
CA ILE A 67 16.50 11.57 10.97
C ILE A 67 15.94 12.94 10.65
N THR A 68 15.20 13.10 9.55
CA THR A 68 14.54 14.38 9.25
C THR A 68 13.53 14.77 10.31
N ILE A 69 12.66 13.86 10.76
CA ILE A 69 11.64 14.17 11.76
C ILE A 69 12.28 14.43 13.13
N ARG A 70 13.17 13.52 13.57
CA ARG A 70 13.70 13.50 14.94
C ARG A 70 14.97 14.33 15.12
N GLY A 71 15.80 14.37 14.09
CA GLY A 71 17.12 15.02 14.09
C GLY A 71 17.12 16.39 13.43
N ALA A 72 16.42 16.60 12.32
CA ALA A 72 16.59 17.83 11.53
C ALA A 72 16.07 19.10 12.19
N THR A 73 15.26 19.01 13.25
CA THR A 73 14.91 20.16 14.09
C THR A 73 16.12 20.74 14.83
N LYS A 74 17.22 19.99 14.98
CA LYS A 74 18.44 20.39 15.69
C LYS A 74 19.68 20.48 14.79
N THR A 75 19.61 20.02 13.53
CA THR A 75 20.76 20.04 12.60
C THR A 75 20.91 21.40 11.92
N GLN A 76 22.14 21.91 11.87
CA GLN A 76 22.45 23.19 11.22
C GLN A 76 22.61 23.07 9.69
N HIS A 77 23.07 21.92 9.20
CA HIS A 77 23.33 21.71 7.78
C HIS A 77 22.20 20.92 7.12
N LEU A 78 21.50 21.58 6.21
CA LEU A 78 20.30 21.06 5.56
C LEU A 78 20.50 21.01 4.04
N SER A 79 19.85 20.06 3.41
CA SER A 79 19.68 19.97 1.96
C SER A 79 18.19 19.90 1.63
N VAL A 80 17.82 20.41 0.46
CA VAL A 80 16.42 20.47 0.03
C VAL A 80 16.11 19.27 -0.84
N ARG A 81 15.04 18.54 -0.52
CA ARG A 81 14.40 17.59 -1.43
C ARG A 81 13.11 18.22 -1.94
N THR A 82 13.06 18.50 -3.23
CA THR A 82 11.88 19.05 -3.90
C THR A 82 11.10 17.91 -4.53
N ALA A 83 9.88 17.67 -4.05
CA ALA A 83 8.90 16.88 -4.77
C ALA A 83 8.18 17.82 -5.74
N PHE A 84 8.42 17.64 -7.04
CA PHE A 84 7.83 18.43 -8.11
C PHE A 84 6.79 17.57 -8.82
N ASN A 85 5.51 17.90 -8.66
CA ASN A 85 4.44 17.31 -9.45
C ASN A 85 3.87 18.40 -10.35
N GLU A 86 4.21 18.33 -11.63
CA GLU A 86 3.51 19.08 -12.66
C GLU A 86 2.25 18.31 -13.03
N LEU A 87 1.10 18.94 -12.84
CA LEU A 87 -0.18 18.40 -13.25
C LEU A 87 -0.34 18.61 -14.76
N ASP A 88 -1.05 17.72 -15.44
CA ASP A 88 -1.34 17.80 -16.89
C ASP A 88 -1.98 19.13 -17.31
N SER A 89 -2.58 19.86 -16.37
CA SER A 89 -3.11 21.20 -16.57
C SER A 89 -2.04 22.30 -16.65
N GLY A 90 -0.73 21.97 -16.62
CA GLY A 90 0.39 22.90 -16.50
C GLY A 90 0.53 23.56 -15.13
N ARG A 91 -0.22 23.11 -14.12
CA ARG A 91 -0.12 23.63 -12.74
C ARG A 91 0.98 22.88 -12.01
N VAL A 92 1.93 23.63 -11.47
CA VAL A 92 3.03 23.07 -10.68
C VAL A 92 2.62 23.01 -9.20
N LYS A 93 2.66 21.82 -8.62
CA LYS A 93 2.57 21.61 -7.17
C LYS A 93 3.93 21.15 -6.66
N SER A 94 4.66 22.06 -6.02
CA SER A 94 5.92 21.74 -5.37
C SER A 94 5.75 21.54 -3.87
N ARG A 95 6.42 20.54 -3.32
CA ARG A 95 6.62 20.37 -1.87
C ARG A 95 8.11 20.32 -1.58
N TYR A 96 8.55 21.14 -0.64
CA TYR A 96 9.94 21.20 -0.21
C TYR A 96 10.08 20.49 1.14
N LYS A 97 10.95 19.49 1.20
CA LYS A 97 11.29 18.77 2.44
C LYS A 97 12.76 19.01 2.74
N LEU A 98 13.05 19.60 3.90
CA LEU A 98 14.42 19.78 4.36
C LEU A 98 14.92 18.46 4.96
N ILE A 99 16.08 17.99 4.51
CA ILE A 99 16.73 16.78 5.00
C ILE A 99 18.15 17.11 5.45
N PRO A 100 18.75 16.37 6.39
CA PRO A 100 20.15 16.59 6.78
C PRO A 100 21.07 16.55 5.56
N SER A 101 21.97 17.52 5.43
CA SER A 101 22.96 17.54 4.36
C SER A 101 23.98 16.40 4.53
N LEU A 102 24.83 16.21 3.52
CA LEU A 102 26.05 15.41 3.65
C LEU A 102 26.90 15.92 4.82
N GLY A 103 27.57 15.00 5.52
CA GLY A 103 28.41 15.27 6.69
C GLY A 103 27.93 14.61 7.97
N THR A 104 28.55 15.03 9.08
CA THR A 104 28.32 14.49 10.41
C THR A 104 27.24 15.29 11.17
N HIS A 105 26.29 14.58 11.75
CA HIS A 105 25.25 15.10 12.63
C HIS A 105 25.25 14.32 13.95
N VAL A 106 24.88 14.97 15.06
CA VAL A 106 24.83 14.31 16.37
C VAL A 106 23.53 14.69 17.06
N PHE A 107 22.80 13.70 17.56
CA PHE A 107 21.65 13.94 18.41
C PHE A 107 21.46 12.83 19.43
N ARG A 108 20.59 13.11 20.40
CA ARG A 108 20.24 12.21 21.48
C ARG A 108 18.98 11.44 21.12
N HIS A 109 19.04 10.12 21.17
CA HIS A 109 17.88 9.25 20.99
C HIS A 109 16.91 9.43 22.16
N GLU A 110 15.65 9.68 21.88
CA GLU A 110 14.66 10.07 22.89
C GLU A 110 14.31 8.91 23.84
N SER A 111 14.09 7.70 23.30
CA SER A 111 13.67 6.54 24.09
C SER A 111 14.80 5.93 24.92
N SER A 112 16.01 5.83 24.37
CA SER A 112 17.17 5.27 25.08
C SER A 112 18.06 6.29 25.78
N GLY A 113 17.86 7.58 25.52
CA GLY A 113 18.69 8.68 26.04
C GLY A 113 20.14 8.68 25.53
N THR A 114 20.49 7.81 24.57
CA THR A 114 21.86 7.60 24.09
C THR A 114 22.23 8.60 22.99
N TRP A 115 23.48 9.07 22.98
CA TRP A 115 24.00 9.91 21.89
C TRP A 115 24.36 9.07 20.67
N ILE A 116 23.92 9.54 19.51
CA ILE A 116 24.16 8.90 18.22
C ILE A 116 24.79 9.93 17.30
N LYS A 117 25.97 9.57 16.77
CA LYS A 117 26.59 10.27 15.66
C LYS A 117 26.09 9.63 14.37
N ILE A 118 25.60 10.43 13.46
CA ILE A 118 25.22 10.05 12.11
C ILE A 118 26.21 10.68 11.15
N ASP A 119 26.74 9.91 10.22
CA ASP A 119 27.60 10.41 9.16
C ASP A 119 26.99 10.05 7.82
N ARG A 120 26.68 11.05 6.99
CA ARG A 120 26.17 10.83 5.63
C ARG A 120 27.28 11.17 4.64
N THR A 121 27.83 10.14 4.01
CA THR A 121 28.92 10.28 3.05
C THR A 121 28.45 9.93 1.65
N ARG A 122 29.11 10.52 0.66
CA ARG A 122 28.91 10.24 -0.75
C ARG A 122 30.24 9.82 -1.35
N ASP A 123 30.27 8.68 -2.02
CA ASP A 123 31.44 8.27 -2.80
C ASP A 123 31.45 9.05 -4.12
N GLN A 124 32.62 9.60 -4.47
CA GLN A 124 32.82 10.37 -5.70
C GLN A 124 33.19 9.48 -6.89
N HIS A 125 33.61 8.24 -6.65
CA HIS A 125 34.15 7.34 -7.69
C HIS A 125 33.17 6.23 -8.10
N GLN A 126 32.07 6.04 -7.35
CA GLN A 126 31.03 5.06 -7.67
C GLN A 126 29.68 5.74 -7.89
N THR A 127 29.12 5.55 -9.08
CA THR A 127 27.75 5.93 -9.43
C THR A 127 26.92 4.67 -9.57
N ASP A 128 25.69 4.68 -9.05
CA ASP A 128 24.78 3.57 -9.27
C ASP A 128 24.35 3.50 -10.74
N ILE A 129 24.42 2.29 -11.31
CA ILE A 129 24.28 2.01 -12.75
C ILE A 129 22.87 2.34 -13.26
N ILE A 130 21.88 2.35 -12.37
CA ILE A 130 20.45 2.41 -12.70
C ILE A 130 19.90 3.84 -12.72
N GLY A 131 20.54 4.80 -12.05
CA GLY A 131 19.94 6.13 -11.82
C GLY A 131 20.88 7.32 -11.91
N GLY A 132 22.18 7.13 -12.14
CA GLY A 132 23.16 8.22 -12.14
C GLY A 132 23.27 8.95 -10.79
N VAL A 133 22.70 8.38 -9.72
CA VAL A 133 22.81 8.88 -8.36
C VAL A 133 24.14 8.38 -7.80
N PRO A 134 25.03 9.27 -7.34
CA PRO A 134 26.27 8.87 -6.69
C PRO A 134 25.99 8.04 -5.45
N TRP A 135 26.88 7.08 -5.17
CA TRP A 135 26.71 6.17 -4.05
C TRP A 135 26.70 6.92 -2.71
N GLU A 136 25.63 6.78 -1.95
CA GLU A 136 25.49 7.41 -0.63
C GLU A 136 25.41 6.35 0.46
N THR A 137 25.92 6.66 1.64
CA THR A 137 25.87 5.78 2.81
C THR A 137 25.59 6.59 4.06
N VAL A 138 24.73 6.06 4.92
CA VAL A 138 24.47 6.61 6.25
C VAL A 138 25.08 5.68 7.29
N THR A 139 25.97 6.22 8.11
CA THR A 139 26.64 5.49 9.20
C THR A 139 26.14 6.00 10.55
N LEU A 140 25.46 5.14 11.31
CA LEU A 140 25.07 5.41 12.70
C LEU A 140 26.16 4.91 13.65
N THR A 141 26.63 5.74 14.56
CA THR A 141 27.71 5.43 15.49
C THR A 141 27.28 5.77 16.91
N THR A 142 27.46 4.83 17.84
CA THR A 142 27.15 5.06 19.26
C THR A 142 28.22 4.45 20.16
N ILE A 143 28.35 5.00 21.38
CA ILE A 143 29.24 4.48 22.42
C ILE A 143 28.53 3.33 23.12
N GLY A 144 29.20 2.18 23.24
CA GLY A 144 28.70 0.98 23.86
C GLY A 144 28.50 -0.17 22.86
N LYS A 145 28.03 -1.30 23.37
CA LYS A 145 27.84 -2.57 22.61
C LYS A 145 26.37 -2.93 22.40
N ARG A 146 25.44 -2.02 22.67
CA ARG A 146 24.00 -2.29 22.62
C ARG A 146 23.52 -2.32 21.16
N ARG A 147 23.67 -3.47 20.51
CA ARG A 147 23.18 -3.70 19.14
C ARG A 147 21.67 -3.51 19.00
N GLN A 148 20.93 -3.84 20.05
CA GLN A 148 19.47 -3.70 20.08
C GLN A 148 19.01 -2.27 19.79
N LEU A 149 19.79 -1.25 20.20
CA LEU A 149 19.47 0.15 19.92
C LEU A 149 19.30 0.43 18.41
N PHE A 150 20.13 -0.19 17.57
CA PHE A 150 20.05 -0.01 16.12
C PHE A 150 18.82 -0.68 15.53
N LEU A 151 18.44 -1.86 16.03
CA LEU A 151 17.22 -2.55 15.61
C LEU A 151 15.98 -1.74 16.01
N ASP A 152 15.97 -1.19 17.24
CA ASP A 152 14.90 -0.33 17.73
C ASP A 152 14.74 0.91 16.84
N ILE A 153 15.84 1.57 16.45
CA ILE A 153 15.83 2.73 15.54
C ILE A 153 15.34 2.36 14.13
N LEU A 154 15.79 1.23 13.59
CA LEU A 154 15.33 0.75 12.28
C LEU A 154 13.83 0.48 12.29
N GLU A 155 13.32 -0.11 13.37
CA GLU A 155 11.89 -0.39 13.53
C GLU A 155 11.08 0.90 13.71
N GLU A 156 11.56 1.85 14.53
CA GLU A 156 10.95 3.18 14.63
C GLU A 156 10.90 3.90 13.27
N ALA A 157 12.00 3.84 12.51
CA ALA A 157 12.07 4.45 11.19
C ALA A 157 11.12 3.78 10.19
N ARG A 158 11.00 2.45 10.23
CA ARG A 158 10.03 1.69 9.43
C ARG A 158 8.60 2.09 9.78
N LEU A 159 8.27 2.18 11.07
CA LEU A 159 6.94 2.58 11.54
C LEU A 159 6.60 4.01 11.12
N GLU A 160 7.53 4.98 11.25
CA GLU A 160 7.32 6.36 10.80
C GLU A 160 7.15 6.46 9.27
N ALA A 161 7.97 5.75 8.49
CA ALA A 161 7.81 5.68 7.04
C ALA A 161 6.47 5.04 6.63
N GLY A 162 6.00 4.07 7.43
CA GLY A 162 4.67 3.48 7.32
C GLY A 162 3.56 4.52 7.49
N LYS A 163 3.69 5.49 8.42
CA LYS A 163 2.66 6.52 8.66
C LYS A 163 2.39 7.44 7.46
N GLU A 164 3.38 7.70 6.60
CA GLU A 164 3.19 8.53 5.39
C GLU A 164 2.29 7.82 4.34
N HIS A 165 2.32 6.48 4.37
CA HIS A 165 1.52 5.60 3.53
C HIS A 165 0.27 5.07 4.25
N ALA A 166 0.22 5.17 5.58
CA ALA A 166 -0.91 4.72 6.39
C ALA A 166 -2.20 5.42 5.96
N GLY A 167 -3.27 4.64 5.86
CA GLY A 167 -4.56 5.16 5.42
C GLY A 167 -4.64 5.45 3.93
N LYS A 168 -3.70 4.96 3.11
CA LYS A 168 -3.79 5.02 1.64
C LYS A 168 -3.77 3.63 1.02
N MET A 169 -4.71 3.39 0.12
CA MET A 169 -4.82 2.16 -0.65
C MET A 169 -4.15 2.38 -2.01
N ILE A 170 -3.21 1.51 -2.34
CA ILE A 170 -2.60 1.45 -3.67
C ILE A 170 -3.48 0.55 -4.54
N THR A 171 -3.81 1.03 -5.73
CA THR A 171 -4.51 0.22 -6.74
C THR A 171 -3.51 -0.20 -7.80
N TYR A 172 -3.50 -1.48 -8.15
CA TYR A 172 -2.72 -2.02 -9.25
C TYR A 172 -3.66 -2.43 -10.39
N THR A 173 -3.20 -2.19 -11.62
CA THR A 173 -3.83 -2.69 -12.84
C THR A 173 -2.76 -3.34 -13.71
N CYS A 174 -3.18 -4.27 -14.56
CA CYS A 174 -2.27 -4.88 -15.54
C CYS A 174 -2.26 -4.03 -16.82
N ALA A 175 -1.18 -3.27 -17.03
CA ALA A 175 -0.92 -2.60 -18.30
C ALA A 175 0.31 -3.23 -18.94
N SER A 176 0.21 -3.67 -20.20
CA SER A 176 1.32 -4.22 -20.99
C SER A 176 2.02 -5.49 -20.46
N GLY A 177 1.41 -6.24 -19.53
CA GLY A 177 1.91 -7.54 -19.06
C GLY A 177 2.15 -7.60 -17.55
N ASP A 178 2.62 -6.50 -16.97
CA ASP A 178 3.00 -6.42 -15.56
C ASP A 178 1.98 -5.65 -14.71
N TRP A 179 1.98 -5.93 -13.40
CA TRP A 179 1.25 -5.12 -12.42
C TRP A 179 1.92 -3.75 -12.30
N ARG A 180 1.14 -2.70 -12.57
CA ARG A 180 1.57 -1.31 -12.38
C ARG A 180 0.59 -0.60 -11.49
N GLN A 181 1.11 0.30 -10.66
CA GLN A 181 0.27 1.18 -9.87
C GLN A 181 -0.60 2.03 -10.80
N PHE A 182 -1.90 2.01 -10.58
CA PHE A 182 -2.89 2.79 -11.30
C PHE A 182 -3.20 4.07 -10.54
N GLY A 183 -2.69 5.19 -11.04
CA GLY A 183 -2.90 6.51 -10.46
C GLY A 183 -2.22 6.70 -9.09
N GLU A 184 -2.54 7.81 -8.41
CA GLU A 184 -2.05 8.08 -7.07
C GLU A 184 -2.74 7.20 -6.01
N ALA A 185 -2.04 6.90 -4.93
CA ALA A 185 -2.60 6.16 -3.80
C ALA A 185 -3.79 6.93 -3.20
N LYS A 186 -4.94 6.27 -3.08
CA LYS A 186 -6.20 6.90 -2.66
C LYS A 186 -6.35 6.78 -1.15
N THR A 187 -6.94 7.78 -0.49
CA THR A 187 -7.29 7.68 0.93
C THR A 187 -8.26 6.52 1.15
N ASN A 188 -8.02 5.72 2.20
CA ASN A 188 -8.86 4.57 2.53
C ASN A 188 -10.29 5.03 2.74
N ARG A 189 -11.21 4.42 2.01
CA ARG A 189 -12.63 4.63 2.19
C ARG A 189 -13.05 3.92 3.48
N PRO A 190 -13.60 4.62 4.49
CA PRO A 190 -14.06 3.96 5.71
C PRO A 190 -15.09 2.89 5.39
N LEU A 191 -15.00 1.72 6.02
CA LEU A 191 -15.93 0.61 5.80
C LEU A 191 -17.38 1.03 6.07
N THR A 192 -17.60 1.91 7.05
CA THR A 192 -18.91 2.48 7.43
C THR A 192 -19.56 3.34 6.35
N SER A 193 -18.81 3.76 5.32
CA SER A 193 -19.35 4.51 4.19
C SER A 193 -20.01 3.64 3.13
N VAL A 194 -19.88 2.32 3.23
CA VAL A 194 -20.57 1.34 2.38
C VAL A 194 -21.54 0.58 3.27
N ILE A 195 -22.83 0.91 3.12
CA ILE A 195 -23.87 0.36 3.97
C ILE A 195 -24.45 -0.89 3.31
N LEU A 196 -24.00 -2.05 3.78
CA LEU A 196 -24.60 -3.34 3.43
C LEU A 196 -25.72 -3.70 4.42
N ASP A 197 -26.42 -4.80 4.17
CA ASP A 197 -27.44 -5.30 5.09
C ASP A 197 -26.80 -5.84 6.38
N LYS A 198 -27.63 -6.04 7.42
CA LYS A 198 -27.17 -6.39 8.77
C LYS A 198 -26.24 -7.61 8.76
N ASN A 199 -25.10 -7.49 9.46
CA ASN A 199 -24.09 -8.53 9.65
C ASN A 199 -23.35 -8.99 8.38
N VAL A 200 -23.70 -8.48 7.19
CA VAL A 200 -23.04 -8.89 5.94
C VAL A 200 -21.58 -8.40 5.90
N ALA A 201 -21.38 -7.12 6.21
CA ALA A 201 -20.04 -6.53 6.24
C ALA A 201 -19.18 -7.18 7.33
N GLU A 202 -19.73 -7.33 8.53
CA GLU A 202 -19.05 -7.91 9.69
C GLU A 202 -18.65 -9.37 9.44
N SER A 203 -19.54 -10.17 8.85
CA SER A 203 -19.27 -11.58 8.54
C SER A 203 -18.12 -11.74 7.54
N ILE A 204 -18.09 -10.92 6.48
CA ILE A 204 -17.01 -11.00 5.48
C ILE A 204 -15.69 -10.53 6.09
N VAL A 205 -15.70 -9.42 6.84
CA VAL A 205 -14.49 -8.92 7.51
C VAL A 205 -13.92 -9.97 8.47
N GLN A 206 -14.78 -10.61 9.26
CA GLN A 206 -14.37 -11.65 10.19
C GLN A 206 -13.76 -12.86 9.47
N ASP A 207 -14.38 -13.36 8.39
CA ASP A 207 -13.85 -14.49 7.60
C ASP A 207 -12.48 -14.16 6.99
N VAL A 208 -12.33 -12.95 6.43
CA VAL A 208 -11.05 -12.52 5.85
C VAL A 208 -9.96 -12.40 6.92
N GLN A 209 -10.29 -11.84 8.09
CA GLN A 209 -9.33 -11.72 9.20
C GLN A 209 -8.95 -13.07 9.81
N GLU A 210 -9.89 -14.01 9.87
CA GLU A 210 -9.61 -15.38 10.29
C GLU A 210 -8.68 -16.07 9.29
N PHE A 211 -9.00 -15.98 7.98
CA PHE A 211 -8.16 -16.50 6.92
C PHE A 211 -6.72 -15.98 7.05
N LEU A 212 -6.52 -14.66 7.15
CA LEU A 212 -5.20 -14.03 7.29
C LEU A 212 -4.39 -14.52 8.49
N LYS A 213 -5.04 -14.95 9.57
CA LYS A 213 -4.38 -15.47 10.80
C LYS A 213 -4.12 -16.98 10.75
N SER A 214 -4.67 -17.68 9.77
CA SER A 214 -4.72 -19.15 9.73
C SER A 214 -3.68 -19.80 8.80
N SER A 215 -2.67 -19.05 8.33
CA SER A 215 -1.63 -19.54 7.41
C SER A 215 -1.03 -20.88 7.85
N ASP A 216 -0.60 -21.00 9.11
CA ASP A 216 0.02 -22.22 9.65
C ASP A 216 -0.94 -23.42 9.60
N TRP A 217 -2.23 -23.20 9.86
CA TRP A 217 -3.25 -24.25 9.84
C TRP A 217 -3.42 -24.85 8.45
N TYR A 218 -3.35 -24.01 7.40
CA TYR A 218 -3.42 -24.44 6.00
C TYR A 218 -2.16 -25.22 5.60
N GLN A 219 -0.98 -24.70 5.96
CA GLN A 219 0.32 -25.32 5.67
C GLN A 219 0.44 -26.71 6.32
N ASP A 220 0.10 -26.82 7.61
CA ASP A 220 0.14 -28.08 8.37
C ASP A 220 -0.72 -29.20 7.75
N ARG A 221 -1.75 -28.83 6.99
CA ARG A 221 -2.68 -29.76 6.33
C ARG A 221 -2.40 -29.95 4.84
N GLY A 222 -1.40 -29.27 4.29
CA GLY A 222 -1.10 -29.28 2.86
C GLY A 222 -2.24 -28.73 1.99
N ILE A 223 -3.10 -27.87 2.55
CA ILE A 223 -4.20 -27.23 1.83
C ILE A 223 -3.65 -25.92 1.26
N PRO A 224 -3.84 -25.64 -0.05
CA PRO A 224 -3.41 -24.37 -0.64
C PRO A 224 -3.97 -23.17 0.14
N TYR A 225 -3.09 -22.26 0.58
CA TYR A 225 -3.47 -21.09 1.38
C TYR A 225 -4.07 -20.01 0.48
N ARG A 226 -5.36 -20.17 0.14
CA ARG A 226 -6.14 -19.27 -0.72
C ARG A 226 -7.60 -19.20 -0.25
N ARG A 227 -8.25 -18.07 -0.50
CA ARG A 227 -9.67 -17.86 -0.17
C ARG A 227 -10.37 -17.07 -1.27
N GLY A 228 -11.47 -17.63 -1.78
CA GLY A 228 -12.28 -17.02 -2.83
C GLY A 228 -13.65 -16.52 -2.33
N TYR A 229 -14.03 -15.32 -2.74
CA TYR A 229 -15.29 -14.67 -2.41
C TYR A 229 -16.06 -14.31 -3.67
N LEU A 230 -17.35 -14.58 -3.69
CA LEU A 230 -18.27 -14.16 -4.76
C LEU A 230 -19.32 -13.21 -4.17
N LEU A 231 -19.26 -11.94 -4.60
CA LEU A 231 -20.32 -10.98 -4.32
C LEU A 231 -21.24 -10.88 -5.54
N TYR A 232 -22.51 -11.24 -5.38
CA TYR A 232 -23.48 -11.21 -6.47
C TYR A 232 -24.74 -10.43 -6.10
N GLY A 233 -25.45 -9.93 -7.11
CA GLY A 233 -26.70 -9.19 -6.92
C GLY A 233 -26.86 -8.06 -7.92
N PRO A 234 -27.93 -7.25 -7.81
CA PRO A 234 -28.22 -6.20 -8.79
C PRO A 234 -27.11 -5.14 -8.94
N PRO A 235 -27.05 -4.44 -10.08
CA PRO A 235 -26.09 -3.35 -10.28
C PRO A 235 -26.40 -2.16 -9.36
N GLY A 236 -25.35 -1.49 -8.90
CA GLY A 236 -25.49 -0.31 -8.03
C GLY A 236 -25.75 -0.61 -6.54
N CYS A 237 -25.63 -1.88 -6.12
CA CYS A 237 -25.78 -2.27 -4.71
C CYS A 237 -24.50 -2.21 -3.86
N GLY A 238 -23.37 -1.77 -4.44
CA GLY A 238 -22.15 -1.49 -3.67
C GLY A 238 -21.12 -2.63 -3.59
N LYS A 239 -21.24 -3.68 -4.40
CA LYS A 239 -20.29 -4.82 -4.46
C LYS A 239 -18.82 -4.38 -4.56
N THR A 240 -18.44 -3.68 -5.63
CA THR A 240 -17.09 -3.14 -5.82
C THR A 240 -16.70 -2.12 -4.74
N SER A 241 -17.64 -1.25 -4.37
CA SER A 241 -17.40 -0.24 -3.34
C SER A 241 -17.03 -0.85 -1.99
N PHE A 242 -17.67 -1.96 -1.61
CA PHE A 242 -17.37 -2.69 -0.39
C PHE A 242 -15.97 -3.30 -0.45
N ILE A 243 -15.60 -3.94 -1.55
CA ILE A 243 -14.26 -4.56 -1.73
C ILE A 243 -13.15 -3.50 -1.63
N MET A 244 -13.35 -2.33 -2.25
CA MET A 244 -12.41 -1.21 -2.12
C MET A 244 -12.28 -0.71 -0.67
N ALA A 245 -13.40 -0.62 0.06
CA ALA A 245 -13.38 -0.21 1.46
C ALA A 245 -12.75 -1.28 2.37
N LEU A 246 -12.97 -2.57 2.07
CA LEU A 246 -12.39 -3.71 2.76
C LEU A 246 -10.86 -3.77 2.58
N ALA A 247 -10.37 -3.60 1.35
CA ALA A 247 -8.93 -3.54 1.08
C ALA A 247 -8.25 -2.42 1.89
N GLY A 248 -8.84 -1.22 1.90
CA GLY A 248 -8.37 -0.12 2.73
C GLY A 248 -8.51 -0.36 4.24
N HIS A 249 -9.51 -1.12 4.69
CA HIS A 249 -9.66 -1.48 6.10
C HIS A 249 -8.58 -2.46 6.59
N LEU A 250 -8.09 -3.32 5.70
CA LEU A 250 -7.06 -4.32 5.98
C LEU A 250 -5.63 -3.81 5.68
N ASP A 251 -5.48 -2.56 5.27
CA ASP A 251 -4.21 -2.00 4.75
C ASP A 251 -3.61 -2.83 3.59
N HIS A 252 -4.47 -3.47 2.80
CA HIS A 252 -4.08 -4.23 1.61
C HIS A 252 -4.19 -3.38 0.35
N SER A 253 -3.35 -3.70 -0.64
CA SER A 253 -3.48 -3.14 -1.98
C SER A 253 -4.64 -3.79 -2.74
N LEU A 254 -5.19 -3.12 -3.75
CA LEU A 254 -6.24 -3.66 -4.61
C LEU A 254 -5.72 -3.92 -6.02
N CYS A 255 -5.72 -5.18 -6.43
CA CYS A 255 -5.30 -5.63 -7.75
C CYS A 255 -6.53 -5.87 -8.63
N ILE A 256 -6.84 -4.91 -9.52
CA ILE A 256 -8.02 -4.99 -10.39
C ILE A 256 -7.63 -5.66 -11.70
N LEU A 257 -8.32 -6.75 -12.04
CA LEU A 257 -8.12 -7.46 -13.30
C LEU A 257 -9.45 -7.52 -14.06
N ASN A 258 -9.47 -6.84 -15.21
CA ASN A 258 -10.60 -6.85 -16.12
C ASN A 258 -10.46 -8.00 -17.13
N LEU A 259 -11.39 -8.96 -17.07
CA LEU A 259 -11.41 -10.14 -17.96
C LEU A 259 -11.85 -9.83 -19.39
N SER A 260 -12.43 -8.65 -19.63
CA SER A 260 -12.89 -8.19 -20.95
C SER A 260 -11.77 -7.60 -21.82
N ASP A 261 -10.53 -7.54 -21.31
CA ASP A 261 -9.35 -7.11 -22.07
C ASP A 261 -9.10 -8.07 -23.25
N SER A 262 -9.12 -7.55 -24.48
CA SER A 262 -8.92 -8.32 -25.71
C SER A 262 -7.50 -8.90 -25.83
N THR A 263 -6.52 -8.34 -25.12
CA THR A 263 -5.13 -8.79 -25.12
C THR A 263 -4.84 -9.87 -24.09
N LEU A 264 -5.82 -10.22 -23.26
CA LEU A 264 -5.72 -11.23 -22.21
C LEU A 264 -5.87 -12.64 -22.80
N THR A 265 -4.85 -13.47 -22.59
CA THR A 265 -4.80 -14.90 -22.93
C THR A 265 -4.74 -15.73 -21.65
N ASP A 266 -4.95 -17.04 -21.75
CA ASP A 266 -4.87 -17.98 -20.63
C ASP A 266 -3.51 -17.91 -19.92
N ASP A 267 -2.42 -17.96 -20.69
CA ASP A 267 -1.05 -17.89 -20.15
C ASP A 267 -0.78 -16.55 -19.45
N ARG A 268 -1.26 -15.44 -20.02
CA ARG A 268 -1.09 -14.10 -19.42
C ARG A 268 -1.90 -13.96 -18.15
N LEU A 269 -3.09 -14.55 -18.07
CA LEU A 269 -3.87 -14.57 -16.84
C LEU A 269 -3.16 -15.39 -15.76
N ALA A 270 -2.67 -16.58 -16.10
CA ALA A 270 -1.92 -17.43 -15.18
C ALA A 270 -0.67 -16.70 -14.65
N GLN A 271 0.09 -16.03 -15.52
CA GLN A 271 1.24 -15.22 -15.14
C GLN A 271 0.83 -14.05 -14.22
N ARG A 272 -0.22 -13.30 -14.56
CA ARG A 272 -0.71 -12.19 -13.73
C ARG A 272 -1.14 -12.64 -12.33
N LEU A 273 -1.73 -13.84 -12.20
CA LEU A 273 -2.12 -14.40 -10.91
C LEU A 273 -0.93 -15.03 -10.13
N ALA A 274 0.16 -15.38 -10.80
CA ALA A 274 1.39 -15.81 -10.15
C ALA A 274 2.17 -14.60 -9.59
N ASP A 275 2.26 -13.51 -10.36
CA ASP A 275 3.08 -12.33 -10.04
C ASP A 275 2.33 -11.23 -9.27
N ILE A 276 1.33 -11.61 -8.45
CA ILE A 276 0.54 -10.65 -7.67
C ILE A 276 1.43 -10.01 -6.59
N PRO A 277 1.38 -8.67 -6.41
CA PRO A 277 2.01 -8.00 -5.27
C PRO A 277 1.59 -8.59 -3.92
N GLN A 278 2.51 -8.71 -2.97
CA GLN A 278 2.19 -9.14 -1.59
C GLN A 278 1.19 -8.20 -0.92
N ASP A 279 0.47 -8.71 0.09
CA ASP A 279 -0.54 -7.98 0.86
C ASP A 279 -1.58 -7.27 -0.03
N SER A 280 -2.15 -8.02 -0.97
CA SER A 280 -3.13 -7.50 -1.91
C SER A 280 -4.37 -8.37 -2.03
N ILE A 281 -5.48 -7.71 -2.33
CA ILE A 281 -6.75 -8.35 -2.69
C ILE A 281 -6.90 -8.29 -4.21
N VAL A 282 -7.14 -9.43 -4.83
CA VAL A 282 -7.43 -9.50 -6.27
C VAL A 282 -8.93 -9.30 -6.48
N LEU A 283 -9.28 -8.42 -7.41
CA LEU A 283 -10.65 -8.15 -7.82
C LEU A 283 -10.85 -8.52 -9.30
N LEU A 284 -11.73 -9.49 -9.54
CA LEU A 284 -12.27 -9.80 -10.86
C LEU A 284 -13.67 -9.19 -10.97
N GLU A 285 -13.79 -8.13 -11.76
CA GLU A 285 -15.08 -7.45 -11.97
C GLU A 285 -15.88 -8.07 -13.12
N ASP A 286 -17.20 -8.10 -12.93
CA ASP A 286 -18.20 -8.48 -13.95
C ASP A 286 -17.83 -9.77 -14.70
N ILE A 287 -17.55 -10.83 -13.94
CA ILE A 287 -17.07 -12.09 -14.48
C ILE A 287 -18.04 -12.73 -15.49
N ASP A 288 -19.33 -12.41 -15.41
CA ASP A 288 -20.35 -12.87 -16.37
C ASP A 288 -20.22 -12.22 -17.75
N ALA A 289 -19.79 -10.96 -17.84
CA ALA A 289 -19.66 -10.24 -19.10
C ALA A 289 -18.57 -10.83 -20.01
N ALA A 290 -17.49 -11.35 -19.41
CA ALA A 290 -16.37 -11.95 -20.14
C ALA A 290 -16.75 -13.22 -20.94
N PHE A 291 -17.84 -13.89 -20.56
CA PHE A 291 -18.24 -15.17 -21.12
C PHE A 291 -19.57 -15.13 -21.90
N VAL A 292 -20.51 -14.24 -21.54
CA VAL A 292 -21.80 -14.08 -22.25
C VAL A 292 -21.63 -13.53 -23.68
N SER A 293 -20.65 -12.66 -23.91
CA SER A 293 -20.32 -12.15 -25.26
C SER A 293 -19.99 -13.29 -26.25
N ARG A 294 -19.53 -14.44 -25.75
CA ARG A 294 -19.13 -15.59 -26.58
C ARG A 294 -20.28 -16.52 -26.95
N GLU A 295 -21.24 -16.70 -26.05
CA GLU A 295 -22.41 -17.55 -26.32
C GLU A 295 -23.27 -16.91 -27.44
N ASN A 296 -23.44 -15.59 -27.38
CA ASN A 296 -24.11 -14.82 -28.44
C ASN A 296 -23.32 -14.84 -29.77
N ALA A 297 -21.98 -14.84 -29.73
CA ALA A 297 -21.14 -14.98 -30.92
C ALA A 297 -21.21 -16.38 -31.55
N ARG A 298 -21.37 -17.45 -30.74
CA ARG A 298 -21.52 -18.82 -31.23
C ARG A 298 -22.89 -19.10 -31.86
N ASN A 299 -23.94 -18.43 -31.40
CA ASN A 299 -25.30 -18.58 -31.92
C ASN A 299 -25.57 -17.76 -33.18
N SER A 300 -24.68 -16.82 -33.53
CA SER A 300 -24.70 -16.07 -34.79
C SER A 300 -24.04 -16.89 -35.91
N GLN A 301 -24.79 -17.78 -36.58
CA GLN A 301 -24.28 -18.65 -37.66
C GLN A 301 -23.92 -17.94 -38.99
N GLU A 302 -23.90 -16.60 -39.06
CA GLU A 302 -23.58 -15.86 -40.29
C GLU A 302 -22.49 -14.81 -40.05
N SER A 303 -21.22 -15.22 -40.19
CA SER A 303 -20.11 -14.45 -40.79
C SER A 303 -18.76 -15.09 -40.45
N THR A 304 -18.39 -16.04 -41.29
CA THR A 304 -17.06 -16.63 -41.36
C THR A 304 -16.01 -15.53 -41.63
N GLU A 305 -14.88 -15.61 -40.93
CA GLU A 305 -13.60 -14.88 -41.11
C GLU A 305 -13.38 -13.49 -40.48
N THR A 306 -14.40 -12.66 -40.20
CA THR A 306 -14.18 -11.35 -39.52
C THR A 306 -14.44 -11.37 -38.01
N ALA A 307 -15.15 -12.39 -37.48
CA ALA A 307 -15.43 -12.53 -36.05
C ALA A 307 -14.21 -12.96 -35.20
N PHE A 308 -13.13 -13.44 -35.82
CA PHE A 308 -11.94 -13.94 -35.10
C PHE A 308 -11.03 -12.81 -34.57
N GLN A 309 -11.19 -11.58 -35.05
CA GLN A 309 -10.32 -10.45 -34.66
C GLN A 309 -10.75 -9.71 -33.39
N GLY A 310 -11.95 -9.99 -32.85
CA GLY A 310 -12.50 -9.30 -31.67
C GLY A 310 -12.80 -10.20 -30.44
N LEU A 311 -12.58 -11.51 -30.54
CA LEU A 311 -12.82 -12.44 -29.43
C LEU A 311 -11.64 -12.39 -28.46
N SER A 312 -11.89 -12.02 -27.19
CA SER A 312 -10.92 -12.20 -26.11
C SER A 312 -10.40 -13.65 -26.13
N ARG A 313 -9.08 -13.81 -26.14
CA ARG A 313 -8.43 -15.13 -26.25
C ARG A 313 -8.53 -15.95 -24.97
N LEU A 314 -8.97 -15.35 -23.87
CA LEU A 314 -9.15 -16.03 -22.59
C LEU A 314 -10.23 -17.12 -22.68
N THR A 315 -9.96 -18.34 -22.29
CA THR A 315 -10.97 -19.42 -22.23
C THR A 315 -11.52 -19.56 -20.81
N PHE A 316 -12.74 -20.09 -20.67
CA PHE A 316 -13.30 -20.38 -19.34
C PHE A 316 -12.42 -21.41 -18.61
N SER A 317 -12.00 -22.47 -19.31
CA SER A 317 -11.03 -23.44 -18.79
C SER A 317 -9.70 -22.79 -18.38
N GLY A 318 -9.23 -21.79 -19.14
CA GLY A 318 -8.05 -20.99 -18.82
C GLY A 318 -8.19 -20.21 -17.53
N LEU A 319 -9.32 -19.54 -17.31
CA LEU A 319 -9.63 -18.91 -16.03
C LEU A 319 -9.62 -19.93 -14.89
N LEU A 320 -10.31 -21.06 -15.04
CA LEU A 320 -10.36 -22.09 -14.00
C LEU A 320 -8.97 -22.64 -13.66
N ASN A 321 -8.15 -22.90 -14.67
CA ASN A 321 -6.78 -23.38 -14.50
C ASN A 321 -5.89 -22.32 -13.85
N ALA A 322 -6.09 -21.03 -14.14
CA ALA A 322 -5.33 -19.95 -13.53
C ALA A 322 -5.72 -19.72 -12.05
N LEU A 323 -6.98 -20.01 -11.70
CA LEU A 323 -7.46 -19.96 -10.31
C LEU A 323 -6.92 -21.13 -9.47
N ASP A 324 -6.91 -22.34 -10.01
CA ASP A 324 -6.55 -23.55 -9.27
C ASP A 324 -5.10 -24.02 -9.44
N GLY A 325 -4.42 -23.54 -10.47
CA GLY A 325 -3.18 -24.14 -10.97
C GLY A 325 -2.07 -24.20 -9.93
N ALA A 326 -1.20 -25.21 -10.07
CA ALA A 326 -0.06 -25.45 -9.18
C ALA A 326 0.96 -24.30 -9.11
N THR A 327 0.84 -23.31 -10.02
CA THR A 327 1.66 -22.10 -10.07
C THR A 327 1.00 -20.89 -9.40
N SER A 328 -0.15 -21.06 -8.73
CA SER A 328 -0.83 -19.95 -8.05
C SER A 328 -0.08 -19.51 -6.80
N SER A 329 0.02 -18.19 -6.59
CA SER A 329 0.58 -17.59 -5.38
C SER A 329 -0.18 -18.02 -4.11
N GLU A 330 0.56 -18.27 -3.03
CA GLU A 330 0.01 -18.52 -1.68
C GLU A 330 -0.38 -17.20 -0.98
N GLY A 331 -1.29 -17.27 0.00
CA GLY A 331 -1.78 -16.10 0.74
C GLY A 331 -2.76 -15.23 -0.04
N ARG A 332 -3.36 -15.77 -1.10
CA ARG A 332 -4.18 -15.00 -2.04
C ARG A 332 -5.63 -14.87 -1.58
N ILE A 333 -6.10 -13.63 -1.47
CA ILE A 333 -7.52 -13.28 -1.30
C ILE A 333 -8.07 -12.84 -2.66
N LEU A 334 -9.11 -13.53 -3.13
CA LEU A 334 -9.74 -13.26 -4.42
C LEU A 334 -11.21 -12.90 -4.23
N PHE A 335 -11.61 -11.73 -4.73
CA PHE A 335 -13.00 -11.34 -4.86
C PHE A 335 -13.44 -11.34 -6.31
N MET A 336 -14.60 -11.92 -6.56
CA MET A 336 -15.31 -11.85 -7.84
C MET A 336 -16.63 -11.12 -7.66
N THR A 337 -17.01 -10.31 -8.65
CA THR A 337 -18.33 -9.68 -8.69
C THR A 337 -19.11 -10.10 -9.92
N THR A 338 -20.41 -10.33 -9.75
CA THR A 338 -21.33 -10.59 -10.86
C THR A 338 -22.70 -9.97 -10.61
N ASN A 339 -23.40 -9.61 -11.68
CA ASN A 339 -24.81 -9.20 -11.59
C ASN A 339 -25.78 -10.39 -11.73
N TYR A 340 -25.33 -11.52 -12.29
CA TYR A 340 -26.18 -12.67 -12.61
C TYR A 340 -25.53 -13.98 -12.17
N ARG A 341 -25.72 -14.36 -10.90
CA ARG A 341 -25.21 -15.63 -10.35
C ARG A 341 -25.56 -16.85 -11.21
N ASN A 342 -26.79 -16.89 -11.75
CA ASN A 342 -27.29 -18.02 -12.54
C ASN A 342 -26.60 -18.20 -13.90
N ARG A 343 -25.76 -17.25 -14.33
CA ARG A 343 -24.96 -17.34 -15.57
C ARG A 343 -23.58 -17.94 -15.34
N LEU A 344 -23.20 -18.17 -14.10
CA LEU A 344 -21.91 -18.76 -13.76
C LEU A 344 -22.01 -20.28 -13.78
N ASP A 345 -21.01 -20.90 -14.40
CA ASP A 345 -20.86 -22.37 -14.42
C ASP A 345 -20.54 -22.88 -13.01
N GLU A 346 -21.19 -23.96 -12.60
CA GLU A 346 -21.01 -24.61 -11.30
C GLU A 346 -19.54 -24.98 -11.03
N ALA A 347 -18.75 -25.26 -12.07
CA ALA A 347 -17.32 -25.51 -11.94
C ALA A 347 -16.57 -24.33 -11.32
N LEU A 348 -16.96 -23.07 -11.59
CA LEU A 348 -16.32 -21.89 -10.99
C LEU A 348 -16.66 -21.77 -9.50
N ILE A 349 -17.88 -22.13 -9.11
CA ILE A 349 -18.44 -21.91 -7.76
C ILE A 349 -18.08 -23.05 -6.79
N ARG A 350 -17.24 -24.01 -7.20
CA ARG A 350 -16.84 -25.11 -6.32
C ARG A 350 -15.98 -24.61 -5.15
N PRO A 351 -16.13 -25.20 -3.94
CA PRO A 351 -15.23 -24.95 -2.82
C PRO A 351 -13.76 -25.12 -3.20
N GLY A 352 -12.89 -24.23 -2.72
CA GLY A 352 -11.48 -24.13 -3.11
C GLY A 352 -11.19 -23.13 -4.24
N ARG A 353 -12.23 -22.72 -5.00
CA ARG A 353 -12.23 -21.57 -5.93
C ARG A 353 -13.02 -20.41 -5.37
N ILE A 354 -14.26 -20.70 -4.95
CA ILE A 354 -15.17 -19.78 -4.28
C ILE A 354 -15.61 -20.48 -3.00
N ASP A 355 -15.21 -19.93 -1.87
CA ASP A 355 -15.48 -20.50 -0.54
C ASP A 355 -16.65 -19.79 0.14
N VAL A 356 -16.84 -18.50 -0.16
CA VAL A 356 -17.90 -17.67 0.39
C VAL A 356 -18.70 -17.02 -0.74
N GLU A 357 -20.00 -17.27 -0.76
CA GLU A 357 -20.95 -16.61 -1.66
C GLU A 357 -21.85 -15.67 -0.86
N GLN A 358 -21.89 -14.39 -1.25
CA GLN A 358 -22.73 -13.39 -0.58
C GLN A 358 -23.61 -12.64 -1.60
N LEU A 359 -24.93 -12.69 -1.36
CA LEU A 359 -25.89 -11.85 -2.04
C LEU A 359 -25.84 -10.43 -1.46
N ILE A 360 -25.67 -9.44 -2.34
CA ILE A 360 -25.82 -8.02 -2.04
C ILE A 360 -27.01 -7.50 -2.84
N ASP A 361 -28.18 -7.53 -2.19
CA ASP A 361 -29.45 -7.20 -2.83
C ASP A 361 -29.80 -5.70 -2.72
N TRP A 362 -31.00 -5.35 -3.18
CA TRP A 362 -31.62 -4.04 -3.01
C TRP A 362 -31.69 -3.59 -1.54
N CYS A 363 -31.87 -2.29 -1.34
CA CYS A 363 -31.88 -1.71 0.00
C CYS A 363 -32.95 -2.31 0.92
N THR A 364 -32.52 -2.77 2.09
CA THR A 364 -33.40 -3.05 3.23
C THR A 364 -33.75 -1.77 3.98
N GLU A 365 -34.79 -1.82 4.82
CA GLU A 365 -35.14 -0.72 5.73
C GLU A 365 -33.93 -0.21 6.52
N HIS A 366 -33.11 -1.15 7.00
CA HIS A 366 -31.90 -0.84 7.76
C HIS A 366 -30.92 0.01 6.93
N GLN A 367 -30.68 -0.39 5.68
CA GLN A 367 -29.77 0.33 4.80
C GLN A 367 -30.29 1.73 4.47
N ILE A 368 -31.60 1.87 4.22
CA ILE A 368 -32.22 3.18 3.95
C ILE A 368 -32.06 4.12 5.15
N ARG A 369 -32.35 3.63 6.36
CA ARG A 369 -32.18 4.40 7.61
C ARG A 369 -30.75 4.87 7.77
N ALA A 370 -29.79 3.95 7.59
CA ALA A 370 -28.37 4.25 7.75
C ALA A 370 -27.88 5.23 6.68
N LEU A 371 -28.30 5.10 5.42
CA LEU A 371 -27.95 6.03 4.34
C LEU A 371 -28.45 7.44 4.64
N PHE A 372 -29.72 7.57 5.04
CA PHE A 372 -30.31 8.86 5.38
C PHE A 372 -29.57 9.53 6.56
N LYS A 373 -29.24 8.75 7.61
CA LYS A 373 -28.48 9.24 8.76
C LYS A 373 -27.07 9.68 8.40
N ASN A 374 -26.39 8.97 7.49
CA ASN A 374 -25.04 9.33 7.04
C ASN A 374 -25.04 10.64 6.25
N PHE A 375 -26.09 10.91 5.47
CA PHE A 375 -26.22 12.17 4.73
C PHE A 375 -26.72 13.34 5.60
N TYR A 376 -27.60 13.06 6.57
CA TYR A 376 -28.14 14.06 7.48
C TYR A 376 -27.99 13.62 8.94
N PRO A 377 -26.81 13.81 9.56
CA PRO A 377 -26.55 13.42 10.95
C PRO A 377 -27.49 14.10 11.96
N GLU A 378 -27.93 15.32 11.65
CA GLU A 378 -28.80 16.16 12.49
C GLU A 378 -30.30 15.88 12.28
N ALA A 379 -30.68 14.93 11.43
CA ALA A 379 -32.08 14.66 11.14
C ALA A 379 -32.80 13.97 12.31
N ASN A 380 -34.03 14.40 12.58
CA ASN A 380 -34.84 13.84 13.66
C ASN A 380 -35.30 12.40 13.31
N PRO A 381 -35.53 11.52 14.31
CA PRO A 381 -36.04 10.16 14.08
C PRO A 381 -37.33 10.12 13.25
N THR A 382 -38.20 11.11 13.42
CA THR A 382 -39.44 11.25 12.65
C THR A 382 -39.17 11.49 11.16
N GLN A 383 -38.19 12.34 10.81
CA GLN A 383 -37.83 12.61 9.41
C GLN A 383 -37.23 11.38 8.74
N GLN A 384 -36.39 10.64 9.47
CA GLN A 384 -35.85 9.38 8.99
C GLN A 384 -36.97 8.34 8.76
N ALA A 385 -37.92 8.24 9.69
CA ALA A 385 -39.07 7.33 9.54
C ALA A 385 -39.94 7.70 8.33
N GLN A 386 -40.21 8.99 8.12
CA GLN A 386 -40.95 9.48 6.94
C GLN A 386 -40.24 9.14 5.63
N PHE A 387 -38.91 9.30 5.58
CA PHE A 387 -38.13 8.98 4.38
C PHE A 387 -38.18 7.48 4.06
N VAL A 388 -38.03 6.65 5.08
CA VAL A 388 -38.11 5.18 4.98
C VAL A 388 -39.49 4.75 4.53
N GLU A 389 -40.54 5.29 5.15
CA GLU A 389 -41.93 4.99 4.79
C GLU A 389 -42.21 5.41 3.34
N GLY A 390 -41.82 6.61 2.92
CA GLY A 390 -41.99 7.06 1.54
C GLY A 390 -41.24 6.21 0.50
N LEU A 391 -40.17 5.52 0.88
CA LEU A 391 -39.45 4.59 -0.01
C LEU A 391 -39.98 3.15 0.03
N LEU A 392 -40.51 2.71 1.16
CA LEU A 392 -41.01 1.34 1.35
C LEU A 392 -42.53 1.21 1.12
N ASN A 393 -43.25 2.31 1.03
CA ASN A 393 -44.70 2.30 0.88
C ASN A 393 -45.11 1.60 -0.44
N PRO A 394 -45.74 0.41 -0.38
CA PRO A 394 -46.05 -0.38 -1.56
C PRO A 394 -46.97 0.34 -2.56
N SER A 395 -47.79 1.29 -2.10
CA SER A 395 -48.65 2.11 -2.97
C SER A 395 -47.88 3.17 -3.76
N GLU A 396 -46.68 3.57 -3.31
CA GLU A 396 -45.82 4.61 -3.90
C GLU A 396 -44.54 4.07 -4.55
N THR A 397 -44.06 2.91 -4.12
CA THR A 397 -42.88 2.23 -4.69
C THR A 397 -43.20 0.78 -5.01
N ASN A 398 -43.52 0.50 -6.28
CA ASN A 398 -43.74 -0.88 -6.75
C ASN A 398 -42.41 -1.63 -6.99
N ARG A 399 -41.31 -1.19 -6.38
CA ARG A 399 -39.94 -1.54 -6.83
C ARG A 399 -38.89 -1.47 -5.74
N SER A 400 -38.00 -2.45 -5.78
CA SER A 400 -36.75 -2.49 -5.04
C SER A 400 -35.78 -1.41 -5.56
N THR A 401 -35.16 -0.66 -4.64
CA THR A 401 -34.29 0.48 -4.96
C THR A 401 -32.86 0.19 -4.56
N SER A 402 -31.88 0.57 -5.39
CA SER A 402 -30.46 0.41 -5.07
C SER A 402 -29.92 1.55 -4.20
N PRO A 403 -28.91 1.28 -3.35
CA PRO A 403 -28.16 2.29 -2.63
C PRO A 403 -27.66 3.43 -3.54
N ALA A 404 -27.18 3.12 -4.75
CA ALA A 404 -26.72 4.13 -5.70
C ALA A 404 -27.82 5.12 -6.13
N LYS A 405 -29.04 4.63 -6.36
CA LYS A 405 -30.21 5.48 -6.70
C LYS A 405 -30.56 6.42 -5.54
N ILE A 406 -30.61 5.90 -4.32
CA ILE A 406 -30.87 6.70 -3.10
C ILE A 406 -29.75 7.72 -2.89
N GLN A 407 -28.49 7.31 -3.02
CA GLN A 407 -27.35 8.19 -2.86
C GLN A 407 -27.39 9.35 -3.88
N SER A 408 -27.71 9.06 -5.13
CA SER A 408 -27.87 10.10 -6.17
C SER A 408 -28.97 11.09 -5.82
N PHE A 409 -30.10 10.63 -5.28
CA PHE A 409 -31.18 11.50 -4.83
C PHE A 409 -30.74 12.41 -3.67
N LEU A 410 -30.14 11.83 -2.63
CA LEU A 410 -29.65 12.60 -1.47
C LEU A 410 -28.55 13.60 -1.85
N MET A 411 -27.75 13.29 -2.87
CA MET A 411 -26.74 14.21 -3.41
C MET A 411 -27.33 15.42 -4.15
N LEU A 412 -28.57 15.37 -4.63
CA LEU A 412 -29.26 16.53 -5.20
C LEU A 412 -29.82 17.45 -4.11
N HIS A 413 -30.15 16.89 -2.94
CA HIS A 413 -30.78 17.60 -1.82
C HIS A 413 -29.82 17.78 -0.63
N LYS A 414 -28.63 18.33 -0.88
CA LYS A 414 -27.57 18.48 0.15
C LYS A 414 -27.93 19.46 1.26
N SER A 415 -28.86 20.39 1.00
CA SER A 415 -29.17 21.52 1.88
C SER A 415 -29.86 21.11 3.18
N GLY A 416 -30.59 19.97 3.17
CA GLY A 416 -31.12 19.40 4.39
C GLY A 416 -32.19 18.33 4.19
N PRO A 417 -32.58 17.63 5.28
CA PRO A 417 -33.52 16.51 5.24
C PRO A 417 -34.94 16.91 4.84
N LYS A 418 -35.36 18.16 5.10
CA LYS A 418 -36.70 18.66 4.73
C LYS A 418 -36.88 18.72 3.21
N GLU A 419 -35.88 19.27 2.52
CA GLU A 419 -35.88 19.37 1.06
C GLU A 419 -35.97 17.98 0.41
N ALA A 420 -35.21 17.00 0.94
CA ALA A 420 -35.26 15.63 0.46
C ALA A 420 -36.64 14.98 0.68
N LEU A 421 -37.33 15.26 1.78
CA LEU A 421 -38.66 14.73 2.05
C LEU A 421 -39.73 15.34 1.14
N GLU A 422 -39.66 16.65 0.89
CA GLU A 422 -40.60 17.37 0.01
C GLU A 422 -40.53 16.86 -1.44
N ASN A 423 -39.33 16.53 -1.92
CA ASN A 423 -39.10 16.07 -3.30
C ASN A 423 -39.19 14.54 -3.47
N LEU A 424 -39.35 13.77 -2.38
CA LEU A 424 -39.35 12.31 -2.43
C LEU A 424 -40.49 11.75 -3.28
N HIS A 425 -41.69 12.32 -3.16
CA HIS A 425 -42.87 11.87 -3.89
C HIS A 425 -42.71 12.08 -5.41
N GLU A 426 -42.18 13.24 -5.84
CA GLU A 426 -41.92 13.51 -7.25
C GLU A 426 -40.84 12.59 -7.81
N TRP A 427 -39.77 12.35 -7.05
CA TRP A 427 -38.72 11.41 -7.43
C TRP A 427 -39.26 9.98 -7.60
N ASN A 428 -40.06 9.48 -6.65
CA ASN A 428 -40.72 8.17 -6.76
C ASN A 428 -41.59 8.08 -8.01
N LYS A 429 -42.32 9.15 -8.36
CA LYS A 429 -43.12 9.22 -9.60
C LYS A 429 -42.24 9.19 -10.85
N SER A 430 -41.14 9.93 -10.88
CA SER A 430 -40.20 9.93 -12.01
C SER A 430 -39.58 8.54 -12.27
N MET A 431 -39.27 7.82 -11.19
CA MET A 431 -38.67 6.47 -11.25
C MET A 431 -39.63 5.42 -11.79
N ARG A 432 -40.95 5.63 -11.63
CA ARG A 432 -41.97 4.81 -12.28
C ARG A 432 -42.03 5.04 -13.79
N ALA A 433 -41.80 6.28 -14.24
CA ALA A 433 -41.90 6.65 -15.65
C ALA A 433 -40.70 6.18 -16.47
N THR A 434 -39.47 6.27 -15.93
CA THR A 434 -38.24 5.88 -16.63
C THR A 434 -38.07 4.37 -16.82
N ASP A 435 -38.61 3.56 -15.90
CA ASP A 435 -38.50 2.10 -15.95
C ASP A 435 -39.79 1.40 -16.46
N SER A 436 -40.69 2.13 -17.14
CA SER A 436 -41.75 1.55 -17.98
C SER A 436 -41.09 0.93 -19.21
N PRO A 437 -41.36 -0.34 -19.57
CA PRO A 437 -40.67 -0.96 -20.70
C PRO A 437 -40.95 -0.15 -21.96
N GLN A 438 -39.92 0.50 -22.51
CA GLN A 438 -39.90 0.75 -23.94
C GLN A 438 -40.11 -0.61 -24.60
N GLY A 439 -41.18 -0.69 -25.39
CA GLY A 439 -41.81 -1.94 -25.84
C GLY A 439 -40.80 -2.97 -26.35
N LYS A 440 -41.02 -4.20 -25.90
CA LYS A 440 -40.73 -5.37 -26.73
C LYS A 440 -41.94 -5.66 -27.59
#